data_AF-A0A963J0Z4-F1
#
_entry.id   AF-A0A963J0Z4-F1
#
_cell.length_a   1.000
_cell.length_b   1.000
_cell.length_c   1.000
_cell.angle_alpha   90.00
_cell.angle_beta   90.00
_cell.angle_gamma   90.00
#
_symmetry.space_group_name_H-M   'P 1'
#
loop_
_entity.id
_entity.type
_entity.pdbx_description
1 polymer ?
#
loop_
_entity_poly.entity_id
_entity_poly.type
_entity_poly.pdbx_seq_one_letter_code
_entity_poly.pdbx_strand_id
1 'polypeptide(L)'
;MKALIKHGGRALALLSLLAATAAAHAAGADLGQAVKQPTNWTAITMFGLFVLGTLWITKWAAAKTKSAADFYTAGGGITGFQNGLAIAGDYMSA
;
A
#
# COMPACT_ATOMS: atom_id res chain seq x y z
N MET A 1 30.86 -30.19 26.81
CA MET A 1 31.47 -28.86 26.57
C MET A 1 30.89 -28.07 25.38
N LYS A 2 30.17 -28.68 24.41
CA LYS A 2 29.62 -27.97 23.24
C LYS A 2 28.32 -27.17 23.48
N ALA A 3 27.56 -27.50 24.53
CA ALA A 3 26.29 -26.83 24.84
C ALA A 3 26.48 -25.40 25.41
N LEU A 4 27.54 -25.18 26.21
CA LEU A 4 27.84 -23.89 26.82
C LEU A 4 28.16 -22.80 25.78
N ILE A 5 28.85 -23.17 24.70
CA ILE A 5 29.21 -22.26 23.58
C ILE A 5 27.98 -21.88 22.75
N LYS A 6 27.00 -22.78 22.60
CA LYS A 6 25.79 -22.56 21.79
C LYS A 6 24.86 -21.51 22.41
N HIS A 7 24.81 -21.40 23.73
CA HIS A 7 24.03 -20.38 24.44
C HIS A 7 24.73 -19.02 24.43
N GLY A 8 26.06 -18.99 24.56
CA GLY A 8 26.84 -17.75 24.44
C GLY A 8 26.71 -17.07 23.08
N GLY A 9 26.72 -17.84 21.99
CA GLY A 9 26.53 -17.29 20.64
C GLY A 9 25.13 -16.69 20.40
N ARG A 10 24.09 -17.29 20.99
CA ARG A 10 22.71 -16.75 20.91
C ARG A 10 22.55 -15.47 21.73
N ALA A 11 23.16 -15.41 22.91
CA ALA A 11 23.17 -14.21 23.73
C ALA A 11 23.90 -13.04 23.03
N LEU A 12 25.04 -13.32 22.40
CA LEU A 12 25.79 -12.31 21.65
C LEU A 12 25.02 -11.79 20.43
N ALA A 13 24.31 -12.68 19.71
CA ALA A 13 23.48 -12.29 18.57
C ALA A 13 22.24 -11.47 18.97
N LEU A 14 21.65 -11.76 20.14
CA LEU A 14 20.55 -10.96 20.68
C LEU A 14 21.06 -9.59 21.14
N LEU A 15 22.24 -9.54 21.77
CA LEU A 15 22.85 -8.29 22.21
C LEU A 15 23.22 -7.39 21.03
N SER A 16 23.72 -7.97 19.92
CA SER A 16 24.03 -7.22 18.71
C SER A 16 22.79 -6.72 17.99
N LEU A 17 21.70 -7.50 17.96
CA LEU A 17 20.40 -7.03 17.45
C LEU A 17 19.84 -5.88 18.31
N LEU A 18 19.95 -5.99 19.63
CA LEU A 18 19.49 -4.95 20.56
C LEU A 18 20.32 -3.66 20.40
N ALA A 19 21.64 -3.80 20.23
CA ALA A 19 22.51 -2.66 19.96
C ALA A 19 22.23 -2.01 18.59
N ALA A 20 21.96 -2.80 17.56
CA ALA A 20 21.62 -2.30 16.23
C ALA A 20 20.28 -1.55 16.22
N THR A 21 19.28 -2.06 16.93
CA THR A 21 17.97 -1.40 17.06
C THR A 21 18.05 -0.13 17.91
N ALA A 22 18.87 -0.12 18.97
CA ALA A 22 19.16 1.08 19.77
C ALA A 22 19.90 2.15 18.94
N ALA A 23 20.89 1.74 18.13
CA ALA A 23 21.59 2.65 17.22
C ALA A 23 20.66 3.23 16.14
N ALA A 24 19.74 2.42 15.60
CA ALA A 24 18.74 2.87 14.64
C ALA A 24 17.70 3.84 15.24
N HIS A 25 17.34 3.69 16.53
CA HIS A 25 16.48 4.65 17.23
C HIS A 25 17.22 5.94 17.63
N ALA A 26 18.51 5.84 17.96
CA ALA A 26 19.35 7.00 18.31
C ALA A 26 19.78 7.81 17.09
N ALA A 27 19.88 7.16 15.92
CA ALA A 27 19.85 7.82 14.62
C ALA A 27 18.42 8.35 14.39
N GLY A 28 18.04 9.38 15.15
CA GLY A 28 16.83 10.14 14.86
C GLY A 28 16.87 10.51 13.39
N ALA A 29 15.78 10.22 12.66
CA ALA A 29 15.67 10.63 11.27
C ALA A 29 15.96 12.15 11.23
N ASP A 30 16.92 12.57 10.40
CA ASP A 30 17.20 13.99 10.16
C ASP A 30 16.02 14.56 9.35
N LEU A 31 14.90 14.76 10.04
CA LEU A 31 13.66 15.28 9.47
C LEU A 31 13.70 16.81 9.42
N GLY A 32 14.87 17.43 9.62
CA GLY A 32 15.01 18.86 9.86
C GLY A 32 14.19 19.31 11.08
N GLN A 33 14.07 20.62 11.27
CA GLN A 33 13.08 21.15 12.21
C GLN A 33 11.70 20.68 11.74
N ALA A 34 11.03 19.83 12.51
CA ALA A 34 9.64 19.43 12.28
C ALA A 34 8.73 20.64 12.55
N VAL A 35 8.80 21.64 11.68
CA VAL A 35 7.89 22.77 11.65
C VAL A 35 6.51 22.18 11.38
N LYS A 36 5.57 22.38 12.31
CA LYS A 36 4.17 22.00 12.13
C LYS A 36 3.68 22.61 10.82
N GLN A 37 3.62 21.78 9.79
CA GLN A 37 3.11 22.19 8.49
C GLN A 37 1.64 22.60 8.68
N PRO A 38 1.22 23.75 8.12
CA PRO A 38 -0.20 24.11 8.15
C PRO A 38 -1.01 23.01 7.45
N THR A 39 -2.20 22.73 7.95
CA THR A 39 -3.10 21.71 7.38
C THR A 39 -3.38 22.05 5.91
N ASN A 40 -2.98 21.15 5.01
CA ASN A 40 -3.19 21.33 3.57
C ASN A 40 -4.60 20.85 3.18
N TRP A 41 -5.56 21.75 3.32
CA TRP A 41 -6.96 21.49 2.97
C TRP A 41 -7.17 21.13 1.50
N THR A 42 -6.36 21.68 0.59
CA THR A 42 -6.42 21.37 -0.85
C THR A 42 -6.09 19.89 -1.09
N ALA A 43 -4.99 19.40 -0.51
CA ALA A 43 -4.57 18.01 -0.64
C ALA A 43 -5.59 17.05 -0.01
N ILE A 44 -6.09 17.38 1.19
CA ILE A 44 -7.11 16.57 1.89
C ILE A 44 -8.39 16.47 1.04
N THR A 45 -8.83 17.59 0.47
CA THR A 45 -10.05 17.62 -0.36
C THR A 45 -9.87 16.82 -1.65
N MET A 46 -8.75 17.00 -2.36
CA MET A 46 -8.45 16.23 -3.57
C MET A 46 -8.38 14.72 -3.28
N PHE A 47 -7.72 14.33 -2.18
CA PHE A 47 -7.67 12.94 -1.75
C PHE A 47 -9.06 12.38 -1.43
N GLY A 48 -9.85 13.12 -0.64
CA GLY A 48 -11.22 12.73 -0.31
C GLY A 48 -12.10 12.57 -1.54
N LEU A 49 -12.02 13.51 -2.50
CA LEU A 49 -12.75 13.44 -3.77
C LEU A 49 -12.34 12.21 -4.59
N PHE A 50 -11.04 11.93 -4.69
CA PHE A 50 -10.55 10.76 -5.42
C PHE A 50 -11.06 9.46 -4.80
N VAL A 51 -10.94 9.30 -3.48
CA VAL A 51 -11.39 8.10 -2.77
C VAL A 51 -12.90 7.91 -2.89
N LEU A 52 -13.68 8.96 -2.63
CA LEU A 52 -15.14 8.89 -2.73
C LEU A 52 -15.61 8.65 -4.17
N GLY A 53 -14.94 9.27 -5.14
CA GLY A 53 -15.20 9.04 -6.56
C GLY A 53 -14.96 7.59 -6.96
N THR A 54 -13.81 7.01 -6.62
CA THR A 54 -13.51 5.60 -6.89
C THR A 54 -14.53 4.68 -6.24
N LEU A 55 -14.84 4.87 -4.94
CA LEU A 55 -15.82 4.04 -4.23
C LEU A 55 -17.23 4.14 -4.82
N TRP A 56 -17.65 5.34 -5.23
CA TRP A 56 -18.93 5.51 -5.91
C TRP A 56 -18.94 4.73 -7.22
N ILE A 57 -17.94 4.92 -8.08
CA ILE A 57 -17.87 4.23 -9.38
C ILE A 57 -17.88 2.71 -9.18
N THR A 58 -17.11 2.18 -8.23
CA THR A 58 -17.08 0.75 -7.89
C THR A 58 -18.46 0.24 -7.45
N LYS A 59 -19.13 0.95 -6.53
CA LYS A 59 -20.46 0.56 -6.05
C LYS A 59 -21.50 0.58 -7.18
N TRP A 60 -21.44 1.61 -8.03
CA TRP A 60 -22.36 1.74 -9.16
C TRP A 60 -22.12 0.65 -10.21
N ALA A 61 -20.86 0.36 -10.53
CA ALA A 61 -20.49 -0.71 -11.45
C ALA A 61 -20.93 -2.08 -10.91
N ALA A 62 -20.67 -2.37 -9.63
CA ALA A 62 -21.10 -3.59 -8.98
C ALA A 62 -22.64 -3.77 -8.99
N ALA A 63 -23.39 -2.67 -8.88
CA ALA A 63 -24.85 -2.71 -8.93
C ALA A 63 -25.43 -3.05 -10.32
N LYS A 64 -24.62 -2.93 -11.39
CA LYS A 64 -25.03 -3.24 -12.77
C LYS A 64 -24.82 -4.71 -13.16
N THR A 65 -23.97 -5.45 -12.45
CA THR A 65 -23.71 -6.86 -12.73
C THR A 65 -24.83 -7.74 -12.14
N LYS A 66 -25.76 -8.22 -12.97
CA LYS A 66 -26.99 -8.89 -12.49
C LYS A 66 -27.20 -10.31 -13.04
N SER A 67 -26.52 -10.69 -14.13
CA SER A 67 -26.64 -12.01 -14.75
C SER A 67 -25.29 -12.72 -14.90
N ALA A 68 -25.29 -14.04 -15.08
CA ALA A 68 -24.06 -14.80 -15.33
C ALA A 68 -23.30 -14.32 -16.57
N ALA A 69 -24.02 -13.85 -17.61
CA ALA A 69 -23.40 -13.24 -18.78
C ALA A 69 -22.66 -11.94 -18.45
N ASP A 70 -23.20 -11.11 -17.54
CA ASP A 70 -22.53 -9.89 -17.07
C ASP A 70 -21.27 -10.20 -16.24
N PHE A 71 -21.27 -11.32 -15.52
CA PHE A 71 -20.09 -11.77 -14.74
C PHE A 71 -19.00 -12.39 -15.62
N TYR A 72 -19.35 -13.22 -16.60
CA TYR A 72 -18.36 -13.98 -17.37
C TYR A 72 -17.89 -13.29 -18.65
N THR A 73 -18.73 -12.48 -19.29
CA THR A 73 -18.38 -11.82 -20.55
C THR A 73 -18.62 -10.32 -20.53
N ALA A 74 -18.95 -9.74 -19.37
CA ALA A 74 -19.42 -8.35 -19.27
C ALA A 74 -20.57 -8.06 -20.27
N GLY A 75 -21.41 -9.08 -20.54
CA GLY A 75 -22.49 -9.00 -21.52
C GLY A 75 -22.04 -8.90 -22.98
N GLY A 76 -20.77 -9.17 -23.29
CA GLY A 76 -20.19 -9.02 -24.63
C GLY A 76 -19.95 -7.55 -25.06
N GLY A 77 -20.09 -6.59 -24.14
CA GLY A 77 -20.12 -5.16 -24.45
C GLY A 77 -18.77 -4.41 -24.37
N ILE A 78 -17.68 -5.08 -24.01
CA ILE A 78 -16.36 -4.44 -23.89
C ILE A 78 -15.68 -4.38 -25.26
N THR A 79 -15.39 -3.17 -25.74
CA THR A 79 -14.66 -2.96 -26.99
C THR A 79 -13.16 -3.25 -26.82
N GLY A 80 -12.48 -3.63 -27.91
CA GLY A 80 -11.04 -3.94 -27.88
C GLY A 80 -10.16 -2.80 -27.35
N PHE A 81 -10.54 -1.55 -27.62
CA PHE A 81 -9.84 -0.37 -27.07
C PHE A 81 -10.04 -0.21 -25.56
N GLN A 82 -11.27 -0.40 -25.05
CA GLN A 82 -11.54 -0.36 -23.61
C GLN A 82 -10.79 -1.47 -22.86
N ASN A 83 -10.74 -2.68 -23.43
CA ASN A 83 -9.96 -3.78 -22.87
C ASN A 83 -8.46 -3.46 -22.89
N GLY A 84 -7.94 -2.94 -24.01
CA GLY A 84 -6.53 -2.55 -24.13
C GLY A 84 -6.14 -1.45 -23.14
N LEU A 85 -7.00 -0.46 -22.91
CA LEU A 85 -6.79 0.58 -21.92
C LEU A 85 -6.82 0.05 -20.49
N ALA A 86 -7.73 -0.88 -20.17
CA ALA A 86 -7.79 -1.52 -18.86
C ALA A 86 -6.50 -2.28 -18.54
N ILE A 87 -6.00 -3.08 -19.49
CA ILE A 87 -4.74 -3.82 -19.36
C ILE A 87 -3.55 -2.86 -19.20
N ALA A 88 -3.49 -1.80 -20.01
CA ALA A 88 -2.45 -0.79 -19.87
C ALA A 88 -2.47 -0.15 -18.47
N GLY A 89 -3.67 0.11 -17.93
CA GLY A 89 -3.86 0.60 -16.56
C GLY A 89 -3.32 -0.36 -15.51
N ASP A 90 -3.61 -1.66 -15.62
CA ASP A 90 -3.12 -2.68 -14.69
C ASP A 90 -1.59 -2.77 -14.71
N TYR A 91 -0.96 -2.68 -15.90
CA TYR A 91 0.50 -2.64 -16.05
C TYR A 91 1.15 -1.40 -15.44
N MET A 92 0.43 -0.28 -15.34
CA MET A 92 0.91 0.97 -14.76
C MET A 92 0.61 1.11 -13.26
N SER A 93 -0.05 0.12 -12.65
CA SER A 93 -0.39 0.18 -11.23
C SER A 93 0.87 0.25 -10.34
N ALA A 94 0.77 1.02 -9.26
CA ALA A 94 1.88 1.46 -8.40
C ALA A 94 2.40 0.38 -7.45
#